data_AF-A0A934TU55-F1
#
_entry.id   AF-A0A934TU55-F1
#
_cell.length_a   1.000
_cell.length_b   1.000
_cell.length_c   1.000
_cell.angle_alpha   90.00
_cell.angle_beta   90.00
_cell.angle_gamma   90.00
#
_symmetry.space_group_name_H-M   'P 1'
#
loop_
_entity.id
_entity.type
_entity.pdbx_description
1 polymer ?
#
loop_
_entity_poly.entity_id
_entity_poly.type
_entity_poly.pdbx_seq_one_letter_code
_entity_poly.pdbx_strand_id
1 'polypeptide(L)' 'MNSPHEELAAAIAAERAAWARVKDKLPGSPGYEPALWEQWRETVSRCHAVRAALRTPAAGPADGASCVRSPGAGDPCSPH' A
#
# COMPACT_ATOMS: atom_id res chain seq x y z
N MET A 1 0.60 4.27 21.79
CA MET A 1 0.48 4.26 20.32
C MET A 1 1.22 3.02 19.84
N ASN A 2 0.56 2.10 19.12
CA ASN A 2 1.26 0.94 18.57
C ASN A 2 2.16 1.39 17.42
N SER A 3 3.30 0.73 17.25
CA SER A 3 4.19 0.98 16.12
C SER A 3 3.51 0.57 14.82
N PRO A 4 3.79 1.21 13.68
CA PRO A 4 3.14 0.86 12.42
C PRO A 4 3.44 -0.60 11.97
N HIS A 5 4.57 -1.15 12.43
CA HIS A 5 4.88 -2.58 12.29
C HIS A 5 3.98 -3.49 13.15
N GLU A 6 3.62 -3.07 14.37
CA GLU A 6 2.68 -3.78 15.22
C GLU A 6 1.26 -3.72 14.64
N GLU A 7 0.88 -2.58 14.06
CA GLU A 7 -0.39 -2.44 13.34
C GLU A 7 -0.44 -3.34 12.09
N LEU A 8 0.66 -3.48 11.34
CA LEU A 8 0.73 -4.40 10.21
C LEU A 8 0.63 -5.86 10.67
N ALA A 9 1.32 -6.23 11.74
CA ALA A 9 1.25 -7.58 12.30
C ALA A 9 -0.19 -7.93 12.74
N ALA A 10 -0.86 -6.99 13.41
CA ALA A 10 -2.27 -7.14 13.81
C ALA A 10 -3.20 -7.23 12.59
N ALA A 11 -2.97 -6.43 11.54
CA ALA A 11 -3.75 -6.48 10.32
C ALA A 11 -3.60 -7.85 9.62
N ILE A 12 -2.38 -8.36 9.46
CA ILE A 12 -2.11 -9.68 8.85
C ILE A 12 -2.77 -10.80 9.66
N ALA A 13 -2.74 -10.72 11.00
CA ALA A 13 -3.41 -11.69 11.85
C ALA A 13 -4.93 -11.68 11.65
N ALA A 14 -5.53 -10.49 11.56
CA ALA A 14 -6.95 -10.31 11.29
C ALA A 14 -7.34 -10.86 9.90
N GLU A 15 -6.52 -10.61 8.87
CA GLU A 15 -6.72 -11.15 7.52
C GLU A 15 -6.73 -12.68 7.51
N ARG A 16 -5.76 -13.32 8.18
CA ARG A 16 -5.71 -14.78 8.29
C ARG A 16 -6.92 -15.35 9.04
N ALA A 17 -7.36 -14.69 10.10
CA ALA A 17 -8.54 -15.08 10.86
C ALA A 17 -9.83 -14.96 10.02
N ALA A 18 -9.96 -13.88 9.24
CA ALA A 18 -11.07 -13.68 8.31
C ALA A 18 -11.03 -14.71 7.16
N TRP A 19 -9.84 -15.00 6.61
CA TRP A 19 -9.67 -16.02 5.57
C TRP A 19 -10.11 -17.40 6.04
N ALA A 20 -9.75 -17.79 7.26
CA ALA A 20 -10.15 -19.07 7.83
C ALA A 20 -11.67 -19.26 7.92
N ARG A 21 -12.44 -18.17 8.02
CA ARG A 21 -13.91 -18.18 8.07
C ARG A 21 -14.57 -18.16 6.70
N VAL A 22 -13.95 -17.48 5.72
CA VAL A 22 -14.57 -17.24 4.40
C VAL A 22 -14.20 -18.29 3.34
N LYS A 23 -13.09 -19.02 3.51
CA LYS A 23 -12.53 -19.92 2.48
C LYS A 23 -13.51 -20.98 1.95
N ASP A 24 -14.44 -21.45 2.79
CA ASP A 24 -15.47 -22.45 2.44
C ASP A 24 -16.82 -21.80 2.07
N LYS A 25 -16.89 -20.47 2.14
CA LYS A 25 -18.08 -19.62 1.99
C LYS A 25 -17.96 -18.67 0.80
N LEU A 26 -17.07 -18.99 -0.14
CA LEU A 26 -16.73 -18.15 -1.28
C LEU A 26 -17.86 -18.10 -2.33
N PRO A 27 -17.91 -17.05 -3.16
CA PRO A 27 -18.82 -17.00 -4.31
C PRO A 27 -18.68 -18.27 -5.16
N GLY A 28 -19.79 -18.97 -5.39
CA GLY A 28 -19.81 -20.25 -6.13
C GLY A 28 -19.65 -21.51 -5.27
N SER A 29 -19.40 -21.39 -3.96
CA SER A 29 -19.41 -22.52 -3.02
C SER A 29 -20.82 -22.76 -2.45
N PRO A 30 -21.17 -24.02 -2.11
CA PRO A 30 -22.41 -24.30 -1.37
C PRO A 30 -22.35 -23.62 0.00
N GLY A 31 -23.31 -22.74 0.27
CA GLY A 31 -23.33 -21.94 1.49
C GLY A 31 -22.57 -20.62 1.40
N TYR A 32 -22.40 -20.05 0.19
CA TYR A 32 -21.93 -18.68 -0.01
C TYR A 32 -22.60 -17.69 0.94
N GLU A 33 -21.79 -16.91 1.66
CA GLU A 33 -22.27 -15.86 2.54
C GLU A 33 -21.71 -14.50 2.12
N PRO A 34 -22.52 -13.63 1.48
CA PRO A 34 -22.04 -12.36 0.95
C PRO A 34 -21.48 -11.44 2.04
N ALA A 35 -22.07 -11.45 3.24
CA ALA A 35 -21.60 -10.64 4.36
C ALA A 35 -20.18 -11.04 4.84
N LEU A 36 -19.88 -12.35 4.90
CA LEU A 36 -18.53 -12.83 5.25
C LEU A 36 -17.52 -12.50 4.15
N TRP A 37 -17.96 -12.56 2.90
CA TRP A 37 -17.16 -12.19 1.76
C TRP A 37 -16.80 -10.69 1.75
N GLU A 38 -17.77 -9.81 2.00
CA GLU A 38 -17.54 -8.37 2.11
C GLU A 38 -16.61 -8.05 3.29
N GLN A 39 -16.85 -8.64 4.46
CA GLN A 39 -16.01 -8.46 5.64
C GLN A 39 -14.55 -8.88 5.42
N TRP A 40 -14.32 -9.98 4.69
CA TRP A 40 -12.96 -10.39 4.33
C TRP A 40 -12.30 -9.38 3.39
N ARG A 41 -13.02 -8.87 2.39
CA ARG A 41 -12.51 -7.84 1.47
C ARG A 41 -12.12 -6.55 2.20
N GLU A 42 -12.91 -6.10 3.16
CA GLU A 42 -12.58 -4.94 3.98
C GLU A 42 -11.29 -5.17 4.80
N THR A 43 -11.14 -6.38 5.36
CA THR A 43 -9.95 -6.76 6.13
C THR A 43 -8.70 -6.75 5.25
N VAL A 44 -8.79 -7.30 4.03
CA VAL A 44 -7.70 -7.28 3.04
C VAL A 44 -7.36 -5.84 2.63
N SER A 45 -8.37 -5.00 2.37
CA SER A 45 -8.18 -3.59 2.02
C SER A 45 -7.40 -2.84 3.11
N ARG A 46 -7.74 -3.08 4.39
CA ARG A 46 -7.03 -2.51 5.54
C ARG A 46 -5.59 -2.99 5.62
N CYS A 47 -5.32 -4.28 5.46
CA CYS A 47 -3.94 -4.81 5.38
C CYS A 47 -3.12 -4.11 4.30
N HIS A 48 -3.71 -3.95 3.12
CA HIS A 48 -3.08 -3.28 2.00
C HIS A 48 -2.78 -1.80 2.30
N ALA A 49 -3.71 -1.08 2.94
CA ALA A 49 -3.52 0.31 3.33
C ALA A 49 -2.37 0.48 4.34
N VAL A 50 -2.32 -0.35 5.40
CA VAL A 50 -1.24 -0.30 6.39
C VAL A 50 0.11 -0.64 5.76
N ARG A 51 0.14 -1.67 4.89
CA ARG A 51 1.36 -2.04 4.15
C ARG A 51 1.81 -0.94 3.20
N ALA A 52 0.89 -0.23 2.56
CA ALA A 52 1.21 0.90 1.67
C ALA A 52 1.75 2.11 2.45
N ALA A 53 1.20 2.39 3.63
CA ALA A 53 1.67 3.45 4.53
C ALA A 53 3.08 3.18 5.04
N LEU A 54 3.43 1.90 5.29
CA LEU A 54 4.80 1.50 5.65
C LEU A 54 5.78 1.53 4.47
N ARG A 55 5.32 1.28 3.25
CA ARG A 55 6.17 1.25 2.04
C ARG A 55 6.45 2.65 1.48
N THR A 56 5.53 3.58 1.71
CA THR A 56 5.72 4.97 1.32
C THR A 56 6.48 5.65 2.44
N PRO A 57 7.79 5.96 2.32
CA PRO A 57 8.36 6.92 3.23
C PRO A 57 7.50 8.18 3.09
N ALA A 58 7.02 8.72 4.20
CA ALA A 58 6.21 9.93 4.20
C ALA A 58 6.83 10.89 3.19
N ALA A 59 6.16 11.09 2.06
CA ALA A 59 6.57 12.11 1.14
C ALA A 59 6.47 13.38 1.98
N GLY A 60 7.63 13.92 2.37
CA GLY A 60 7.69 15.31 2.78
C GLY A 60 6.93 16.12 1.74
N PRO A 61 6.36 17.29 2.11
CA PRO A 61 5.63 18.11 1.16
C PRO A 61 6.48 18.18 -0.11
N ALA A 62 5.86 17.89 -1.26
CA ALA A 62 6.49 18.02 -2.56
C ALA A 62 6.75 19.52 -2.79
N ASP A 63 7.72 20.07 -2.08
CA ASP A 63 8.34 21.35 -2.27
C ASP A 63 9.74 21.06 -2.84
N GLY A 64 9.98 21.61 -4.02
CA GLY A 64 10.80 20.99 -5.04
C GLY A 64 12.27 20.77 -4.70
N ALA A 65 12.82 19.67 -5.24
CA ALA A 65 14.24 19.54 -5.57
C ALA A 65 14.48 18.39 -6.55
N SER A 66 13.90 18.48 -7.77
CA SER A 66 14.53 17.84 -8.92
C SER A 66 15.67 18.76 -9.38
N CYS A 67 16.76 18.75 -8.62
CA CYS A 67 18.02 19.39 -8.99
C CYS A 67 19.16 18.38 -8.79
N VAL A 68 19.10 17.27 -9.53
CA VAL A 68 20.30 16.45 -9.75
C VAL A 68 21.07 17.04 -10.95
N ARG A 69 22.19 17.69 -10.59
CA ARG A 69 23.27 18.32 -11.36
C ARG A 69 23.40 17.96 -12.85
N SER A 70 23.52 19.01 -13.67
CA SER A 70 24.29 19.02 -14.92
C SER A 70 25.77 18.66 -14.68
N PRO A 71 26.42 18.01 -15.66
CA PRO A 71 27.66 18.59 -16.17
C PRO A 71 27.75 18.50 -17.70
N GLY A 72 27.93 19.65 -18.34
CA GLY A 72 28.14 19.75 -19.79
C GLY A 72 28.43 21.20 -20.17
N ALA A 73 29.66 21.63 -19.86
CA ALA A 73 30.19 22.93 -20.21
C ALA A 73 30.31 23.08 -21.75
N GLY A 74 30.11 24.31 -22.24
CA GLY A 74 30.58 24.72 -23.56
C GLY A 74 29.63 25.66 -24.31
N ASP A 75 29.53 26.91 -23.86
CA ASP A 75 29.38 28.01 -24.83
C ASP A 75 30.77 28.21 -25.47
N PRO A 76 30.85 28.37 -26.79
CA PRO A 76 31.02 29.75 -27.24
C PRO A 76 30.11 30.12 -28.42
N CYS A 77 29.51 31.30 -28.29
CA CYS A 77 29.09 32.19 -29.36
C CYS A 77 29.80 31.95 -30.70
N SER A 78 29.04 31.92 -31.79
CA SER A 78 29.55 32.22 -33.13
C SER A 78 28.48 32.93 -33.96
N PRO A 79 28.70 34.21 -34.33
CA PRO A 79 27.90 34.91 -35.32
C PRO A 79 28.44 34.66 -36.73
N HIS A 80 27.55 34.46 -37.71
CA HIS A 80 27.79 34.81 -39.11
C HIS A 80 26.46 35.15 -39.80
#